data_AF-A0A671QDY6-F1
#
_entry.id   AF-A0A671QDY6-F1
#
_cell.length_a   1.000
_cell.length_b   1.000
_cell.length_c   1.000
_cell.angle_alpha   90.00
_cell.angle_beta   90.00
_cell.angle_gamma   90.00
#
_symmetry.space_group_name_H-M   'P 1'
#
loop_
_entity.id
_entity.type
_entity.pdbx_description
1 polymer ?
#
loop_
_entity_poly.entity_id
_entity_poly.type
_entity_poly.pdbx_seq_one_letter_code
_entity_poly.pdbx_strand_id
1 'polypeptide(L)'
;MAESTEMDELLSAFKKFAVHGDTKATGKEMNGKNWAKLCKDCKVIDSKNVTSTDVDIVFTKVKAKTSRVITYEEFQKALEELAPKRFKNQSKEEALWHQNQYCHFKTIVL
;
A
#
# COMPACT_ATOMS: atom_id res chain seq x y z
N MET A 1 -19.63 15.20 -1.23
CA MET A 1 -19.71 14.13 -0.21
C MET A 1 -18.76 12.98 -0.60
N ALA A 2 -17.45 13.24 -0.75
CA ALA A 2 -16.52 12.28 -1.37
C ALA A 2 -15.28 11.96 -0.51
N GLU A 3 -15.17 12.49 0.71
CA GLU A 3 -14.00 12.27 1.58
C GLU A 3 -14.10 11.00 2.44
N SER A 4 -15.29 10.41 2.59
CA SER A 4 -15.52 9.26 3.48
C SER A 4 -15.35 7.88 2.82
N THR A 5 -15.22 7.80 1.50
CA THR A 5 -15.14 6.52 0.75
C THR A 5 -13.70 6.03 0.54
N GLU A 6 -12.76 6.96 0.33
CA GLU A 6 -11.35 6.66 0.00
C GLU A 6 -10.61 5.86 1.08
N MET A 7 -10.80 6.24 2.35
CA MET A 7 -10.18 5.55 3.49
C MET A 7 -10.77 4.15 3.72
N ASP A 8 -12.04 3.93 3.34
CA ASP A 8 -12.71 2.65 3.53
C ASP A 8 -12.27 1.62 2.46
N GLU A 9 -12.07 2.06 1.23
CA GLU A 9 -11.59 1.20 0.13
C GLU A 9 -10.14 0.74 0.35
N LEU A 10 -9.26 1.63 0.80
CA LEU A 10 -7.87 1.30 1.11
C LEU A 10 -7.79 0.30 2.27
N LEU A 11 -8.61 0.53 3.30
CA LEU A 11 -8.74 -0.38 4.44
C LEU A 11 -9.34 -1.73 4.03
N SER A 12 -10.30 -1.73 3.11
CA SER A 12 -10.90 -2.95 2.56
C SER A 12 -9.87 -3.78 1.79
N ALA A 13 -9.09 -3.16 0.91
CA ALA A 13 -7.97 -3.81 0.22
C ALA A 13 -6.95 -4.35 1.23
N PHE A 14 -6.53 -3.53 2.20
CA PHE A 14 -5.63 -3.97 3.26
C PHE A 14 -6.14 -5.23 3.96
N LYS A 15 -7.39 -5.23 4.42
CA LYS A 15 -8.01 -6.39 5.10
C LYS A 15 -8.05 -7.62 4.21
N LYS A 16 -8.46 -7.47 2.94
CA LYS A 16 -8.55 -8.55 1.96
C LYS A 16 -7.20 -9.23 1.73
N PHE A 17 -6.13 -8.44 1.61
CA PHE A 17 -4.78 -8.96 1.45
C PHE A 17 -4.14 -9.40 2.78
N ALA A 18 -4.49 -8.79 3.90
CA ALA A 18 -3.99 -9.16 5.22
C ALA A 18 -4.36 -10.60 5.59
N VAL A 19 -5.60 -11.03 5.30
CA VAL A 19 -6.06 -12.41 5.53
C VAL A 19 -5.75 -13.38 4.39
N HIS A 20 -5.19 -12.88 3.29
CA HIS A 20 -4.97 -13.68 2.09
C HIS A 20 -3.95 -14.78 2.35
N GLY A 21 -4.39 -16.04 2.26
CA GLY A 21 -3.54 -17.21 2.45
C GLY A 21 -3.11 -17.46 3.90
N ASP A 22 -3.64 -16.70 4.87
CA ASP A 22 -3.36 -16.87 6.30
C ASP A 22 -4.68 -17.03 7.05
N THR A 23 -5.06 -18.28 7.33
CA THR A 23 -6.34 -18.62 7.99
C THR A 23 -6.40 -18.20 9.46
N LYS A 24 -5.29 -17.73 10.03
CA LYS A 24 -5.21 -17.22 11.42
C LYS A 24 -5.18 -15.69 11.48
N ALA A 25 -4.96 -15.03 10.35
CA ALA A 25 -4.90 -13.58 10.29
C ALA A 25 -6.28 -12.96 10.57
N THR A 26 -6.28 -11.91 11.38
CA THR A 26 -7.49 -11.18 11.79
C THR A 26 -7.84 -10.01 10.87
N GLY A 27 -7.02 -9.78 9.83
CA GLY A 27 -7.14 -8.63 8.93
C GLY A 27 -6.66 -7.31 9.54
N LYS A 28 -6.05 -7.34 10.74
CA LYS A 28 -5.49 -6.15 11.41
C LYS A 28 -4.04 -5.85 11.00
N GLU A 29 -3.33 -6.87 10.54
CA GLU A 29 -1.90 -6.83 10.25
C GLU A 29 -1.60 -7.57 8.95
N MET A 30 -0.61 -7.09 8.21
CA MET A 30 -0.22 -7.65 6.91
C MET A 30 1.24 -8.08 6.93
N ASN A 31 1.53 -9.30 6.48
CA ASN A 31 2.91 -9.77 6.34
C ASN A 31 3.57 -9.23 5.05
N GLY A 32 4.90 -9.28 4.99
CA GLY A 32 5.67 -8.76 3.86
C GLY A 32 5.35 -9.45 2.52
N LYS A 33 4.99 -10.74 2.55
CA LYS A 33 4.59 -11.49 1.35
C LYS A 33 3.27 -10.95 0.77
N ASN A 34 2.28 -10.69 1.63
CA ASN A 34 0.98 -10.16 1.25
C ASN A 34 1.09 -8.69 0.82
N TRP A 35 1.92 -7.90 1.48
CA TRP A 35 2.26 -6.54 1.05
C TRP A 35 2.88 -6.52 -0.35
N ALA A 36 3.89 -7.35 -0.61
CA ALA A 36 4.50 -7.44 -1.93
C ALA A 36 3.49 -7.91 -3.00
N LYS A 37 2.54 -8.78 -2.65
CA LYS A 37 1.45 -9.19 -3.55
C LYS A 37 0.51 -8.02 -3.84
N LEU A 38 0.06 -7.29 -2.83
CA LEU A 38 -0.79 -6.10 -2.98
C LEU A 38 -0.11 -5.07 -3.88
N CYS A 39 1.16 -4.75 -3.64
CA CYS A 39 1.88 -3.79 -4.48
C CYS A 39 2.02 -4.23 -5.94
N LYS A 40 2.05 -5.55 -6.22
CA LYS A 40 2.03 -6.09 -7.59
C LYS A 40 0.64 -6.03 -8.22
N ASP A 41 -0.38 -6.51 -7.52
CA ASP A 41 -1.78 -6.55 -8.00
C ASP A 41 -2.33 -5.14 -8.22
N CYS A 42 -2.11 -4.23 -7.27
CA CYS A 42 -2.50 -2.83 -7.36
C CYS A 42 -1.60 -2.00 -8.29
N LYS A 43 -0.57 -2.61 -8.93
CA LYS A 43 0.38 -1.95 -9.84
C LYS A 43 1.11 -0.75 -9.21
N VAL A 44 1.32 -0.81 -7.89
CA VAL A 44 2.21 0.12 -7.17
C VAL A 44 3.66 -0.04 -7.69
N ILE A 45 4.05 -1.29 -7.99
CA ILE A 45 5.30 -1.61 -8.66
C ILE A 45 5.15 -1.37 -10.18
N ASP A 46 5.86 -0.38 -10.69
CA ASP A 46 5.88 -0.01 -12.11
C ASP A 46 7.12 -0.52 -12.86
N SER A 47 8.03 -1.22 -12.19
CA SER A 47 9.32 -1.70 -12.74
C SER A 47 10.28 -0.61 -13.24
N LYS A 48 9.83 0.64 -13.43
CA LYS A 48 10.69 1.81 -13.73
C LYS A 48 11.08 2.60 -12.48
N ASN A 49 10.10 2.94 -11.64
CA ASN A 49 10.28 3.89 -10.53
C ASN A 49 10.18 3.25 -9.15
N VAL A 50 9.23 2.32 -8.99
CA VAL A 50 9.05 1.51 -7.78
C VAL A 50 9.29 0.06 -8.18
N THR A 51 10.30 -0.55 -7.56
CA THR A 51 10.68 -1.96 -7.79
C THR A 51 10.23 -2.84 -6.63
N SER A 52 10.25 -4.17 -6.80
CA SER A 52 10.02 -5.11 -5.70
C SER A 52 11.00 -4.91 -4.54
N THR A 53 12.24 -4.52 -4.85
CA THR A 53 13.26 -4.19 -3.84
C THR A 53 12.87 -2.94 -3.06
N ASP A 54 12.39 -1.88 -3.73
CA ASP A 54 11.91 -0.67 -3.04
C ASP A 54 10.75 -0.97 -2.09
N VAL A 55 9.82 -1.82 -2.52
CA VAL A 55 8.67 -2.24 -1.72
C VAL A 55 9.10 -3.01 -0.46
N ASP A 56 10.11 -3.87 -0.58
CA ASP A 56 10.69 -4.62 0.55
C ASP A 56 11.48 -3.71 1.52
N ILE A 57 12.23 -2.75 0.98
CA ILE A 57 12.93 -1.72 1.76
C ILE A 57 11.93 -0.88 2.56
N VAL A 58 10.87 -0.39 1.90
CA VAL A 58 9.84 0.41 2.57
C VAL A 58 9.12 -0.40 3.63
N PHE A 59 8.75 -1.66 3.34
CA PHE A 59 8.16 -2.56 4.33
C PHE A 59 9.06 -2.69 5.57
N THR A 60 10.36 -2.92 5.36
CA THR A 60 11.35 -3.04 6.43
C THR A 60 11.56 -1.73 7.19
N LYS A 61 11.40 -0.59 6.52
CA LYS A 61 11.52 0.75 7.10
C LYS A 61 10.33 1.11 8.00
N VAL A 62 9.11 0.79 7.57
CA VAL A 62 7.89 1.19 8.31
C VAL A 62 7.54 0.23 9.43
N LYS A 63 7.86 -1.05 9.30
CA LYS A 63 7.56 -2.07 10.31
C LYS A 63 8.40 -1.86 11.56
N ALA A 64 7.87 -2.22 12.71
CA ALA A 64 8.69 -2.35 13.92
C ALA A 64 9.88 -3.31 13.71
N LYS A 65 11.06 -2.97 14.28
CA LYS A 65 12.35 -3.68 14.03
C LYS A 65 12.25 -5.21 14.11
N THR A 66 11.52 -5.72 15.10
CA THR A 66 11.36 -7.16 15.36
C THR A 66 10.10 -7.76 14.75
N SER A 67 9.20 -6.93 14.20
CA SER A 67 7.94 -7.40 13.62
C SER A 67 8.16 -8.02 12.23
N ARG A 68 7.33 -9.01 11.91
CA ARG A 68 7.23 -9.65 10.59
C ARG A 68 6.00 -9.18 9.80
N VAL A 69 5.20 -8.30 10.42
CA VAL A 69 3.95 -7.77 9.90
C VAL A 69 3.93 -6.25 10.08
N ILE A 70 3.08 -5.58 9.32
CA ILE A 70 2.76 -4.16 9.45
C ILE A 70 1.29 -3.98 9.82
N THR A 71 0.98 -2.99 10.63
CA THR A 71 -0.40 -2.56 10.89
C THR A 71 -0.92 -1.67 9.76
N TYR A 72 -2.21 -1.32 9.82
CA TYR A 72 -2.80 -0.39 8.84
C TYR A 72 -2.10 0.98 8.84
N GLU A 73 -1.71 1.50 10.02
CA GLU A 73 -0.99 2.78 10.11
C GLU A 73 0.40 2.72 9.45
N GLU A 74 1.13 1.63 9.67
CA GLU A 74 2.44 1.41 9.03
C GLU A 74 2.28 1.20 7.52
N PHE A 75 1.20 0.54 7.09
CA PHE A 75 0.84 0.39 5.69
C PHE A 75 0.55 1.74 5.02
N GLN A 76 -0.19 2.64 5.67
CA GLN A 76 -0.41 4.00 5.14
C GLN A 76 0.90 4.76 4.97
N LYS A 77 1.79 4.70 5.98
CA LYS A 77 3.15 5.30 5.90
C LYS A 77 3.97 4.69 4.77
N ALA A 78 3.83 3.38 4.51
CA ALA A 78 4.54 2.72 3.42
C ALA A 78 4.09 3.26 2.06
N LEU A 79 2.78 3.49 1.89
CA LEU A 79 2.24 4.10 0.68
C LEU A 79 2.75 5.53 0.53
N GLU A 80 2.75 6.34 1.59
CA GLU A 80 3.30 7.71 1.56
C GLU A 80 4.78 7.73 1.15
N GLU A 81 5.58 6.74 1.55
CA GLU A 81 6.98 6.61 1.15
C GLU A 81 7.16 6.18 -0.32
N LEU A 82 6.22 5.42 -0.87
CA LEU A 82 6.23 4.98 -2.27
C LEU A 82 5.68 6.03 -3.23
N ALA A 83 4.79 6.93 -2.78
CA ALA A 83 4.20 8.00 -3.60
C ALA A 83 5.19 8.92 -4.30
N PRO A 84 6.13 9.57 -3.59
CA PRO A 84 7.09 10.43 -4.24
C PRO A 84 8.06 9.65 -5.13
N LYS A 85 8.33 8.36 -4.81
CA LYS A 85 9.14 7.50 -5.67
C LYS A 85 8.45 7.20 -6.99
N ARG A 86 7.12 7.02 -6.97
CA ARG A 86 6.31 6.74 -8.15
C ARG A 86 6.13 7.97 -9.04
N PHE A 87 5.90 9.14 -8.44
CA PHE A 87 5.58 10.40 -9.13
C PHE A 87 6.70 11.44 -8.93
N LYS A 88 7.92 11.12 -9.40
CA LYS A 88 9.13 11.95 -9.21
C LYS A 88 9.06 13.39 -9.76
N ASN A 89 8.02 13.76 -10.50
CA ASN A 89 7.86 15.06 -11.16
C ASN A 89 6.61 15.84 -10.71
N GLN A 90 5.99 15.46 -9.58
CA GLN A 90 4.83 16.17 -9.03
C GLN A 90 5.14 16.69 -7.62
N SER A 91 4.56 17.84 -7.26
CA SER A 91 4.64 18.37 -5.90
C SER A 91 4.14 17.33 -4.89
N LYS A 92 4.69 17.34 -3.67
CA LYS A 92 4.40 16.34 -2.62
C LYS A 92 2.88 16.16 -2.39
N GLU A 93 2.11 17.24 -2.49
CA GLU A 93 0.64 17.25 -2.40
C GLU A 93 -0.04 16.62 -3.64
N GLU A 94 0.42 16.93 -4.85
CA GLU A 94 -0.12 16.33 -6.09
C GLU A 94 0.22 14.83 -6.21
N ALA A 95 1.41 14.42 -5.77
CA ALA A 95 1.83 13.02 -5.80
C ALA A 95 0.99 12.15 -4.85
N LEU A 96 0.62 12.68 -3.67
CA LEU A 96 -0.28 12.00 -2.73
C LEU A 96 -1.71 11.94 -3.30
N TRP A 97 -2.21 13.04 -3.86
CA TRP A 97 -3.51 13.09 -4.53
C TRP A 97 -3.62 12.08 -5.69
N HIS A 98 -2.62 12.06 -6.58
CA HIS A 98 -2.57 11.13 -7.70
C HIS A 98 -2.41 9.68 -7.26
N GLN A 99 -1.65 9.40 -6.20
CA GLN A 99 -1.54 8.03 -5.68
C GLN A 99 -2.85 7.55 -5.06
N ASN A 100 -3.54 8.39 -4.28
CA ASN A 100 -4.83 8.05 -3.71
C ASN A 100 -5.87 7.83 -4.82
N GLN A 101 -5.92 8.73 -5.81
CA GLN A 101 -6.80 8.62 -6.97
C GLN A 101 -6.47 7.41 -7.86
N TYR A 102 -5.20 6.97 -7.98
CA TYR A 102 -4.84 5.75 -8.71
C TYR A 102 -5.25 4.46 -7.98
N CYS A 103 -5.17 4.46 -6.63
CA CYS A 103 -5.66 3.35 -5.81
C CYS A 103 -7.19 3.26 -5.86
N HIS A 104 -7.88 4.41 -5.89
CA HIS A 104 -9.31 4.55 -6.13
C HIS A 104 -9.73 4.02 -7.52
N PHE A 105 -9.12 4.54 -8.59
CA PHE A 105 -9.56 4.26 -9.97
C PHE A 105 -9.35 2.81 -10.40
N LYS A 106 -8.47 2.04 -9.75
CA LYS A 106 -8.25 0.61 -10.07
C LYS A 106 -9.00 -0.36 -9.16
N THR A 107 -9.31 0.02 -7.92
CA THR A 107 -10.15 -0.82 -7.04
C THR A 107 -11.61 -0.84 -7.51
N ILE A 108 -12.06 0.21 -8.22
CA ILE A 108 -13.36 0.25 -8.90
C ILE A 108 -13.40 -0.61 -10.19
N VAL A 109 -12.24 -0.87 -10.83
CA VAL A 109 -12.15 -1.51 -12.16
C VAL A 109 -11.73 -3.00 -12.10
N LEU A 110 -11.42 -3.53 -10.91
CA LEU A 110 -11.11 -4.95 -10.64
C LEU A 110 -12.09 -5.55 -9.63
#